data_AF-A0A6A4NTL6-F1
#
_entry.id   AF-A0A6A4NTL6-F1
#
_cell.length_a   1.000
_cell.length_b   1.000
_cell.length_c   1.000
_cell.angle_alpha   90.00
_cell.angle_beta   90.00
_cell.angle_gamma   90.00
#
_symmetry.space_group_name_H-M   'P 1'
#
loop_
_entity.id
_entity.type
_entity.pdbx_description
1 polymer ?
#
loop_
_entity_poly.entity_id
_entity_poly.type
_entity_poly.pdbx_seq_one_letter_code
_entity_poly.pdbx_strand_id
1 'polypeptide(L)'
;MWERIKNKEKISSIEFGSLQNSSHCNAYCIGLTYHKWRQNKAPIIKTHTLLLIQHTSNIVSEWMFFNGLIRVFDPFDLIPDTMWRHGMFVTHFMAHLGITNLWGGWSIIGGTIMNSCIWSYKGMVEAHIVFLGLCFLEAIWHWVYWDLEIYYDEHTGKSSLDLPKIFGIHLFLAGVACYGFGAFHVTRLYDPRIWVSGPCGLTGRVQPVNHAWGVEGFDPFVLRGIVSHHIAARTLSILVGPLVVVVFFAGFVVVFFAAFVIARTMWYSSKTTSIELFSPIRYQWDQGYFQQEIYRRVGVGQAKSKS
;
A
#
# COMPACT_ATOMS: atom_id res chain seq x y z
N MET A 1 29.09 33.99 -6.00
CA MET A 1 27.95 33.09 -5.70
C MET A 1 26.71 33.86 -5.21
N TRP A 2 26.85 34.97 -4.48
CA TRP A 2 25.73 35.82 -4.02
C TRP A 2 25.19 36.81 -5.09
N GLU A 3 25.99 37.18 -6.10
CA GLU A 3 25.62 38.20 -7.11
C GLU A 3 24.64 37.73 -8.20
N ARG A 4 24.36 36.41 -8.33
CA ARG A 4 23.34 35.91 -9.29
C ARG A 4 21.90 36.01 -8.78
N ILE A 5 21.70 36.40 -7.52
CA ILE A 5 20.38 36.45 -6.88
C ILE A 5 19.64 37.77 -7.20
N LYS A 6 20.33 38.85 -7.58
CA LYS A 6 19.69 40.17 -7.78
C LYS A 6 18.94 40.38 -9.08
N ASN A 7 19.16 39.58 -10.12
CA ASN A 7 18.69 39.91 -11.48
C ASN A 7 17.46 39.13 -11.98
N LYS A 8 16.65 38.56 -11.08
CA LYS A 8 15.37 37.91 -11.47
C LYS A 8 14.23 38.22 -10.50
N GLU A 9 13.95 39.50 -10.26
CA GLU A 9 12.64 39.91 -9.76
C GLU A 9 11.88 40.69 -10.83
N LYS A 10 10.97 39.98 -11.50
CA LYS A 10 9.70 40.56 -11.95
C LYS A 10 8.62 39.52 -11.66
N ILE A 11 8.37 39.32 -10.37
CA ILE A 11 7.21 38.56 -9.89
C ILE A 11 6.03 39.53 -9.99
N SER A 12 5.19 39.35 -11.01
CA SER A 12 3.88 39.99 -11.07
C SER A 12 3.04 39.47 -9.90
N SER A 13 2.56 40.39 -9.06
CA SER A 13 1.61 40.15 -7.98
C SER A 13 0.41 39.35 -8.49
N ILE A 14 0.24 38.12 -8.00
CA ILE A 14 -0.99 37.36 -8.13
C ILE A 14 -1.81 37.66 -6.88
N GLU A 15 -2.91 38.39 -7.04
CA GLU A 15 -3.87 38.65 -5.97
C GLU A 15 -4.47 37.33 -5.48
N PHE A 16 -4.28 37.03 -4.18
CA PHE A 16 -4.96 35.93 -3.49
C PHE A 16 -6.39 36.36 -3.15
N GLY A 17 -7.28 36.26 -4.13
CA GLY A 17 -8.73 36.32 -3.92
C GLY A 17 -9.25 34.96 -3.44
N SER A 18 -9.83 34.95 -2.24
CA SER A 18 -10.61 33.89 -1.58
C SER A 18 -10.93 32.62 -2.42
N LEU A 19 -10.08 31.59 -2.33
CA LEU A 19 -10.40 30.24 -2.83
C LEU A 19 -10.69 29.32 -1.64
N GLN A 20 -11.98 29.22 -1.32
CA GLN A 20 -12.50 28.48 -0.17
C GLN A 20 -12.78 26.98 -0.47
N ASN A 21 -12.24 26.43 -1.57
CA ASN A 21 -12.41 25.02 -1.97
C ASN A 21 -11.08 24.43 -2.52
N SER A 22 -10.49 23.48 -1.80
CA SER A 22 -9.20 22.84 -2.11
C SER A 22 -9.19 22.04 -3.42
N SER A 23 -10.36 21.53 -3.85
CA SER A 23 -10.53 20.82 -5.13
C SER A 23 -10.30 21.72 -6.35
N HIS A 24 -10.65 23.01 -6.24
CA HIS A 24 -10.43 23.99 -7.31
C HIS A 24 -8.95 24.40 -7.43
N CYS A 25 -8.20 24.47 -6.33
CA CYS A 25 -6.75 24.71 -6.35
C CYS A 25 -5.99 23.59 -7.08
N ASN A 26 -6.37 22.32 -6.89
CA ASN A 26 -5.72 21.18 -7.54
C ASN A 26 -5.95 21.18 -9.06
N ALA A 27 -7.17 21.43 -9.53
CA ALA A 27 -7.46 21.55 -10.96
C ALA A 27 -6.74 22.75 -11.60
N TYR A 28 -6.65 23.87 -10.89
CA TYR A 28 -5.93 25.06 -11.37
C TYR A 28 -4.41 24.83 -11.47
N CYS A 29 -3.79 24.21 -10.47
CA CYS A 29 -2.36 23.88 -10.48
C CYS A 29 -2.00 22.87 -11.58
N ILE A 30 -2.82 21.83 -11.77
CA ILE A 30 -2.63 20.84 -12.84
C ILE A 30 -2.83 21.50 -14.21
N GLY A 31 -3.89 22.31 -14.38
CA GLY A 31 -4.18 23.03 -15.62
C GLY A 31 -3.10 24.06 -16.00
N LEU A 32 -2.60 24.82 -15.04
CA LEU A 32 -1.49 25.77 -15.23
C LEU A 32 -0.19 25.05 -15.61
N THR A 33 0.10 23.90 -14.99
CA THR A 33 1.31 23.11 -15.29
C THR A 33 1.23 22.46 -16.67
N TYR A 34 0.07 21.94 -17.06
CA TYR A 34 -0.15 21.34 -18.39
C TYR A 34 -0.10 22.40 -19.51
N HIS A 35 -0.65 23.58 -19.27
CA HIS A 35 -0.60 24.69 -20.22
C HIS A 35 0.82 25.27 -20.38
N LYS A 36 1.60 25.34 -19.29
CA LYS A 36 3.02 25.76 -19.35
C LYS A 36 3.94 24.71 -19.97
N TRP A 37 3.63 23.42 -19.80
CA TRP A 37 4.32 22.30 -20.44
C TRP A 37 4.15 22.32 -21.96
N ARG A 38 2.94 22.62 -22.45
CA ARG A 38 2.67 22.72 -23.90
C ARG A 38 3.35 23.94 -24.54
N GLN A 39 3.59 25.00 -23.76
CA GLN A 39 4.07 26.28 -24.30
C GLN A 39 5.54 26.60 -24.05
N ASN A 40 6.24 25.88 -23.18
CA ASN A 40 7.66 26.12 -22.94
C ASN A 40 8.41 24.80 -22.79
N LYS A 41 9.63 24.79 -23.34
CA LYS A 41 10.69 23.78 -23.18
C LYS A 41 11.09 23.60 -21.71
N ALA A 42 10.14 23.25 -20.84
CA ALA A 42 10.42 22.90 -19.46
C ALA A 42 11.21 21.59 -19.50
N PRO A 43 12.40 21.54 -18.88
CA PRO A 43 13.21 20.33 -18.88
C PRO A 43 12.39 19.20 -18.25
N ILE A 44 12.54 17.99 -18.82
CA ILE A 44 11.87 16.73 -18.43
C ILE A 44 11.87 16.52 -16.90
N ILE A 45 12.90 17.03 -16.24
CA ILE A 45 13.12 17.04 -14.79
C ILE A 45 11.98 17.72 -14.02
N LYS A 46 11.52 18.91 -14.44
CA LYS A 46 10.45 19.64 -13.73
C LYS A 46 9.09 18.94 -13.79
N THR A 47 8.84 18.18 -14.86
CA THR A 47 7.58 17.45 -15.05
C THR A 47 7.58 16.14 -14.27
N HIS A 48 8.72 15.44 -14.20
CA HIS A 48 8.84 14.21 -13.42
C HIS A 48 8.75 14.43 -11.91
N THR A 49 9.43 15.44 -11.37
CA THR A 49 9.47 15.65 -9.92
C THR A 49 8.11 16.06 -9.34
N LEU A 50 7.34 16.89 -10.07
CA LEU A 50 6.04 17.35 -9.60
C LEU A 50 4.96 16.27 -9.71
N LEU A 51 4.94 15.48 -10.80
CA LEU A 51 3.92 14.43 -10.96
C LEU A 51 4.16 13.24 -10.03
N LEU A 52 5.42 12.80 -9.83
CA LEU A 52 5.67 11.59 -9.04
C LEU A 52 5.45 11.82 -7.54
N ILE A 53 5.87 12.97 -7.00
CA ILE A 53 5.83 13.26 -5.56
C ILE A 53 4.45 13.82 -5.14
N GLN A 54 3.80 14.63 -5.99
CA GLN A 54 2.46 15.15 -5.69
C GLN A 54 1.37 14.06 -5.79
N HIS A 55 1.52 13.11 -6.73
CA HIS A 55 0.54 12.03 -6.91
C HIS A 55 0.67 10.91 -5.86
N THR A 56 1.87 10.70 -5.31
CA THR A 56 2.09 9.78 -4.18
C THR A 56 1.66 10.37 -2.84
N SER A 57 1.78 11.70 -2.65
CA SER A 57 1.43 12.36 -1.38
C SER A 57 -0.06 12.67 -1.22
N ASN A 58 -0.77 13.10 -2.27
CA ASN A 58 -2.14 13.61 -2.10
C ASN A 58 -3.24 12.54 -2.19
N ILE A 59 -3.10 11.49 -3.00
CA ILE A 59 -4.22 10.54 -3.24
C ILE A 59 -4.34 9.48 -2.12
N VAL A 60 -3.22 9.04 -1.55
CA VAL A 60 -3.22 7.99 -0.51
C VAL A 60 -3.62 8.56 0.86
N SER A 61 -3.38 9.85 1.09
CA SER A 61 -3.54 10.50 2.39
C SER A 61 -4.95 11.04 2.66
N GLU A 62 -5.58 11.65 1.66
CA GLU A 62 -6.94 12.19 1.76
C GLU A 62 -7.99 11.06 1.95
N TRP A 63 -7.71 9.86 1.41
CA TRP A 63 -8.59 8.69 1.54
C TRP A 63 -8.47 7.99 2.91
N MET A 64 -7.29 8.03 3.55
CA MET A 64 -7.10 7.55 4.93
C MET A 64 -7.75 8.48 5.96
N PHE A 65 -7.80 9.79 5.69
CA PHE A 65 -8.34 10.80 6.61
C PHE A 65 -9.87 10.73 6.74
N PHE A 66 -10.60 10.44 5.65
CA PHE A 66 -12.08 10.39 5.68
C PHE A 66 -12.66 9.11 6.30
N ASN A 67 -11.97 7.97 6.18
CA ASN A 67 -12.39 6.70 6.79
C ASN A 67 -11.75 6.43 8.16
N GLY A 68 -10.87 7.33 8.61
CA GLY A 68 -10.10 7.22 9.85
C GLY A 68 -10.84 7.71 11.10
N LEU A 69 -12.13 8.05 11.01
CA LEU A 69 -12.92 8.28 12.21
C LEU A 69 -13.32 6.93 12.81
N ILE A 70 -12.41 6.37 13.60
CA ILE A 70 -12.67 5.33 14.61
C ILE A 70 -13.57 5.90 15.73
N ARG A 71 -14.67 6.59 15.37
CA ARG A 71 -15.74 7.01 16.28
C ARG A 71 -17.06 6.29 16.00
N VAL A 72 -17.14 5.51 14.92
CA VAL A 72 -18.33 4.72 14.56
C VAL A 72 -18.16 3.24 14.91
N PHE A 73 -16.91 2.77 15.03
CA PHE A 73 -16.64 1.36 15.36
C PHE A 73 -16.81 1.11 16.86
N ASP A 74 -17.80 0.30 17.22
CA ASP A 74 -17.97 -0.22 18.56
C ASP A 74 -17.09 -1.48 18.75
N PRO A 75 -16.00 -1.43 19.53
CA PRO A 75 -15.14 -2.59 19.75
C PRO A 75 -15.77 -3.65 20.67
N PHE A 76 -16.95 -3.39 21.26
CA PHE A 76 -17.60 -4.30 22.21
C PHE A 76 -18.41 -5.41 21.53
N ASP A 77 -18.79 -5.24 20.26
CA ASP A 77 -19.63 -6.21 19.52
C ASP A 77 -18.97 -6.69 18.21
N LEU A 78 -17.75 -7.23 18.33
CA LEU A 78 -16.93 -7.71 17.20
C LEU A 78 -17.53 -8.84 16.36
N ILE A 79 -18.46 -9.61 16.91
CA ILE A 79 -19.08 -10.76 16.21
C ILE A 79 -20.19 -10.27 15.25
N PRO A 80 -21.19 -9.47 15.69
CA PRO A 80 -22.19 -8.94 14.78
C PRO A 80 -21.74 -7.69 14.01
N ASP A 81 -20.73 -6.96 14.48
CA ASP A 81 -20.38 -5.62 13.98
C ASP A 81 -18.91 -5.49 13.54
N THR A 82 -18.54 -6.37 12.61
CA THR A 82 -17.19 -6.44 12.03
C THR A 82 -16.82 -5.20 11.20
N MET A 83 -15.51 -5.02 10.96
CA MET A 83 -14.96 -3.88 10.22
C MET A 83 -15.54 -3.71 8.80
N TRP A 84 -15.87 -4.81 8.11
CA TRP A 84 -16.43 -4.75 6.75
C TRP A 84 -17.91 -4.37 6.71
N ARG A 85 -18.66 -4.50 7.82
CA ARG A 85 -20.05 -4.01 7.91
C ARG A 85 -20.14 -2.50 7.97
N HIS A 86 -19.09 -1.88 8.52
CA HIS A 86 -18.97 -0.44 8.67
C HIS A 86 -18.41 0.29 7.44
N GLY A 87 -18.14 -0.44 6.34
CA GLY A 87 -17.51 0.17 5.17
C GLY A 87 -16.09 0.67 5.41
N MET A 88 -15.42 0.18 6.46
CA MET A 88 -13.99 0.42 6.60
C MET A 88 -13.29 -0.25 5.41
N PHE A 89 -12.22 0.34 4.89
CA PHE A 89 -11.51 -0.23 3.74
C PHE A 89 -10.02 -0.34 4.01
N VAL A 90 -9.40 0.74 4.49
CA VAL A 90 -7.95 0.77 4.73
C VAL A 90 -7.55 -0.05 5.96
N THR A 91 -8.40 -0.07 6.99
CA THR A 91 -8.09 -0.74 8.26
C THR A 91 -7.95 -2.26 8.10
N HIS A 92 -8.65 -2.86 7.14
CA HIS A 92 -8.50 -4.27 6.77
C HIS A 92 -7.09 -4.61 6.29
N PHE A 93 -6.48 -3.75 5.50
CA PHE A 93 -5.10 -3.94 5.02
C PHE A 93 -4.09 -3.79 6.15
N MET A 94 -4.33 -2.86 7.09
CA MET A 94 -3.50 -2.70 8.28
C MET A 94 -3.58 -3.95 9.19
N ALA A 95 -4.80 -4.46 9.43
CA ALA A 95 -5.02 -5.70 10.17
C ALA A 95 -4.35 -6.91 9.51
N HIS A 96 -4.44 -6.99 8.17
CA HIS A 96 -3.83 -8.05 7.39
C HIS A 96 -2.30 -8.13 7.59
N LEU A 97 -1.64 -6.98 7.81
CA LEU A 97 -0.19 -6.88 8.03
C LEU A 97 0.23 -6.83 9.50
N GLY A 98 -0.70 -7.08 10.43
CA GLY A 98 -0.38 -7.27 11.85
C GLY A 98 -0.76 -6.13 12.78
N ILE A 99 -1.37 -5.04 12.28
CA ILE A 99 -1.79 -3.91 13.10
C ILE A 99 -3.21 -4.18 13.62
N THR A 100 -3.31 -4.63 14.86
CA THR A 100 -4.61 -4.97 15.49
C THR A 100 -5.03 -4.02 16.59
N ASN A 101 -4.14 -3.12 17.02
CA ASN A 101 -4.28 -2.39 18.28
C ASN A 101 -4.80 -0.97 18.06
N LEU A 102 -5.80 -0.59 18.84
CA LEU A 102 -6.40 0.74 18.90
C LEU A 102 -5.83 1.56 20.07
N TRP A 103 -5.94 2.88 19.98
CA TRP A 103 -5.36 3.84 20.95
C TRP A 103 -6.06 3.86 22.33
N GLY A 104 -7.12 3.08 22.54
CA GLY A 104 -7.79 2.93 23.84
C GLY A 104 -7.37 1.68 24.64
N GLY A 105 -6.30 1.00 24.23
CA GLY A 105 -5.91 -0.29 24.82
C GLY A 105 -6.81 -1.44 24.36
N TRP A 106 -7.43 -1.32 23.17
CA TRP A 106 -8.30 -2.34 22.60
C TRP A 106 -7.65 -3.00 21.39
N SER A 107 -8.04 -4.23 21.09
CA SER A 107 -7.64 -4.95 19.88
C SER A 107 -8.86 -5.39 19.08
N ILE A 108 -8.75 -5.44 17.76
CA ILE A 108 -9.80 -5.95 16.86
C ILE A 108 -10.11 -7.45 17.09
N ILE A 109 -9.33 -8.15 17.92
CA ILE A 109 -9.55 -9.55 18.31
C ILE A 109 -10.28 -9.64 19.68
N GLY A 110 -10.66 -8.52 20.30
CA GLY A 110 -11.47 -8.51 21.53
C GLY A 110 -10.66 -8.61 22.83
N GLY A 111 -9.43 -8.10 22.84
CA GLY A 111 -8.56 -8.08 24.03
C GLY A 111 -8.23 -6.66 24.51
N THR A 112 -8.05 -6.50 25.82
CA THR A 112 -7.50 -5.28 26.43
C THR A 112 -5.96 -5.37 26.48
N ILE A 113 -5.28 -4.39 25.91
CA ILE A 113 -3.83 -4.27 25.87
C ILE A 113 -3.43 -3.07 26.72
N MET A 114 -2.58 -3.30 27.73
CA MET A 114 -2.16 -2.25 28.67
C MET A 114 -1.28 -1.17 28.04
N ASN A 115 -0.57 -1.45 26.94
CA ASN A 115 0.26 -0.48 26.22
C ASN A 115 0.12 -0.69 24.71
N SER A 116 -0.49 0.26 24.00
CA SER A 116 -0.42 0.28 22.54
C SER A 116 1.00 0.66 22.12
N CYS A 117 1.66 -0.22 21.35
CA CYS A 117 2.95 0.09 20.71
C CYS A 117 2.78 1.29 19.76
N ILE A 118 3.89 1.97 19.43
CA ILE A 118 3.94 3.05 18.42
C ILE A 118 3.25 2.61 17.12
N TRP A 119 3.34 1.33 16.76
CA TRP A 119 2.61 0.72 15.64
C TRP A 119 1.17 0.32 16.01
N SER A 120 0.33 1.32 16.28
CA SER A 120 -1.13 1.20 16.37
C SER A 120 -1.80 1.77 15.11
N TYR A 121 -3.12 1.60 14.96
CA TYR A 121 -3.86 2.26 13.87
C TYR A 121 -3.59 3.76 13.81
N LYS A 122 -3.66 4.44 14.96
CA LYS A 122 -3.38 5.86 15.08
C LYS A 122 -1.92 6.18 14.74
N GLY A 123 -0.98 5.43 15.30
CA GLY A 123 0.44 5.65 15.05
C GLY A 123 0.83 5.43 13.60
N MET A 124 0.18 4.49 12.89
CA MET A 124 0.35 4.35 11.44
C MET A 124 -0.15 5.61 10.71
N VAL A 125 -1.34 6.11 11.04
CA VAL A 125 -1.88 7.33 10.43
C VAL A 125 -0.96 8.53 10.70
N GLU A 126 -0.49 8.71 11.93
CA GLU A 126 0.44 9.78 12.30
C GLU A 126 1.78 9.67 11.56
N ALA A 127 2.35 8.47 11.45
CA ALA A 127 3.58 8.24 10.69
C ALA A 127 3.42 8.61 9.21
N HIS A 128 2.27 8.28 8.61
CA HIS A 128 1.98 8.69 7.23
C HIS A 128 1.84 10.21 7.13
N ILE A 129 1.17 10.90 8.06
CA ILE A 129 1.06 12.37 8.05
C ILE A 129 2.44 13.02 8.11
N VAL A 130 3.31 12.56 9.00
CA VAL A 130 4.68 13.09 9.12
C VAL A 130 5.48 12.83 7.84
N PHE A 131 5.42 11.60 7.31
CA PHE A 131 6.09 11.24 6.06
C PHE A 131 5.63 12.12 4.89
N LEU A 132 4.33 12.39 4.78
CA LEU A 132 3.76 13.25 3.76
C LEU A 132 4.26 14.70 3.87
N GLY A 133 4.36 15.23 5.08
CA GLY A 133 4.94 16.55 5.33
C GLY A 133 6.39 16.63 4.87
N LEU A 134 7.18 15.58 5.10
CA LEU A 134 8.57 15.49 4.63
C LEU A 134 8.66 15.42 3.11
N CYS A 135 7.85 14.56 2.45
CA CYS A 135 7.81 14.48 0.99
C CYS A 135 7.34 15.80 0.34
N PHE A 136 6.45 16.54 0.99
CA PHE A 136 6.02 17.85 0.50
C PHE A 136 7.17 18.88 0.52
N LEU A 137 7.96 18.92 1.60
CA LEU A 137 9.15 19.77 1.68
C LEU A 137 10.22 19.37 0.66
N GLU A 138 10.42 18.06 0.46
CA GLU A 138 11.32 17.51 -0.55
C GLU A 138 10.90 17.92 -1.97
N ALA A 139 9.60 17.88 -2.28
CA ALA A 139 9.05 18.31 -3.57
C ALA A 139 9.34 19.79 -3.84
N ILE A 140 9.15 20.66 -2.84
CA ILE A 140 9.48 22.08 -2.94
C ILE A 140 10.97 22.26 -3.22
N TRP A 141 11.83 21.53 -2.49
CA TRP A 141 13.27 21.62 -2.65
C TRP A 141 13.69 21.24 -4.08
N HIS A 142 13.25 20.09 -4.60
CA HIS A 142 13.60 19.67 -5.96
C HIS A 142 13.02 20.57 -7.05
N TRP A 143 11.87 21.21 -6.79
CA TRP A 143 11.29 22.18 -7.72
C TRP A 143 12.16 23.44 -7.84
N VAL A 144 12.65 23.94 -6.71
CA VAL A 144 13.53 25.11 -6.65
C VAL A 144 14.90 24.78 -7.24
N TYR A 145 15.49 23.64 -6.84
CA TYR A 145 16.82 23.18 -7.23
C TYR A 145 16.78 22.10 -8.32
N TRP A 146 16.06 22.40 -9.40
CA TRP A 146 15.89 21.47 -10.52
C TRP A 146 17.13 21.37 -11.43
N ASP A 147 17.98 22.40 -11.47
CA ASP A 147 19.12 22.54 -12.38
C ASP A 147 20.40 21.97 -11.76
N LEU A 148 20.39 20.67 -11.48
CA LEU A 148 21.51 19.93 -10.90
C LEU A 148 22.38 19.30 -11.99
N GLU A 149 23.70 19.33 -11.79
CA GLU A 149 24.69 18.77 -12.72
C GLU A 149 24.48 17.27 -12.98
N ILE A 150 23.97 16.52 -12.01
CA ILE A 150 23.67 15.07 -12.12
C ILE A 150 22.71 14.71 -13.26
N TYR A 151 21.90 15.67 -13.73
CA TYR A 151 20.97 15.44 -14.82
C TYR A 151 21.60 15.64 -16.20
N TYR A 152 22.80 16.20 -16.27
CA TYR A 152 23.48 16.50 -17.51
C TYR A 152 24.57 15.47 -17.79
N ASP A 153 24.67 15.06 -19.04
CA ASP A 153 25.82 14.30 -19.51
C ASP A 153 27.02 15.25 -19.66
N GLU A 154 28.14 14.90 -19.03
CA GLU A 154 29.39 15.68 -19.04
C GLU A 154 29.92 15.92 -20.47
N HIS A 155 29.67 15.00 -21.39
CA HIS A 155 30.19 15.09 -22.76
C HIS A 155 29.30 15.94 -23.68
N THR A 156 27.98 15.91 -23.50
CA THR A 156 27.04 16.59 -24.39
C THR A 156 26.41 17.85 -23.80
N GLY A 157 26.51 18.07 -22.48
CA GLY A 157 25.87 19.17 -21.77
C GLY A 157 24.34 19.14 -21.86
N LYS A 158 23.75 18.02 -22.29
CA LYS A 158 22.30 17.83 -22.44
C LYS A 158 21.77 17.00 -21.29
N SER A 159 20.51 17.25 -20.94
CA SER A 159 19.84 16.43 -19.93
C SER A 159 19.72 15.00 -20.44
N SER A 160 20.27 14.03 -19.72
CA SER A 160 20.20 12.61 -20.08
C SER A 160 19.91 11.76 -18.85
N LEU A 161 19.16 10.68 -19.05
CA LEU A 161 18.86 9.70 -18.01
C LEU A 161 19.16 8.31 -18.57
N ASP A 162 20.02 7.57 -17.89
CA ASP A 162 20.33 6.18 -18.21
C ASP A 162 19.19 5.28 -17.69
N LEU A 163 18.10 5.20 -18.46
CA LEU A 163 16.89 4.47 -18.09
C LEU A 163 17.13 2.98 -17.80
N PRO A 164 17.94 2.23 -18.58
CA PRO A 164 18.29 0.85 -18.25
C PRO A 164 18.97 0.72 -16.89
N LYS A 165 19.94 1.59 -16.58
CA LYS A 165 20.63 1.58 -15.28
C LYS A 165 19.69 1.95 -14.14
N ILE A 166 18.85 2.97 -14.33
CA ILE A 166 17.83 3.38 -13.36
C ILE A 166 16.86 2.22 -13.09
N PHE A 167 16.38 1.54 -14.13
CA PHE A 167 15.50 0.38 -14.00
C PHE A 167 16.17 -0.75 -13.20
N GLY A 168 17.43 -1.07 -13.51
CA GLY A 168 18.19 -2.07 -12.76
C GLY A 168 18.32 -1.75 -11.27
N ILE A 169 18.60 -0.48 -10.93
CA ILE A 169 18.67 -0.02 -9.53
C ILE A 169 17.32 -0.17 -8.82
N HIS A 170 16.22 0.26 -9.46
CA HIS A 170 14.88 0.15 -8.88
C HIS A 170 14.45 -1.31 -8.71
N LEU A 171 14.72 -2.17 -9.70
CA LEU A 171 14.40 -3.60 -9.63
C LEU A 171 15.20 -4.31 -8.53
N PHE A 172 16.47 -3.93 -8.35
CA PHE A 172 17.30 -4.42 -7.26
C PHE A 172 16.75 -4.02 -5.89
N LEU A 173 16.45 -2.73 -5.69
CA LEU A 173 15.87 -2.22 -4.44
C LEU A 173 14.50 -2.85 -4.13
N ALA A 174 13.64 -2.99 -5.15
CA ALA A 174 12.36 -3.67 -5.03
C ALA A 174 12.53 -5.15 -4.64
N GLY A 175 13.54 -5.84 -5.21
CA GLY A 175 13.90 -7.20 -4.85
C GLY A 175 14.37 -7.35 -3.39
N VAL A 176 15.22 -6.43 -2.92
CA VAL A 176 15.67 -6.40 -1.53
C VAL A 176 14.50 -6.16 -0.57
N ALA A 177 13.62 -5.20 -0.89
CA ALA A 177 12.42 -4.91 -0.09
C ALA A 177 11.45 -6.11 -0.06
N CYS A 178 11.20 -6.74 -1.21
CA CYS A 178 10.32 -7.91 -1.32
C CYS A 178 10.81 -9.08 -0.45
N TYR A 179 12.11 -9.38 -0.49
CA TYR A 179 12.68 -10.38 0.40
C TYR A 179 12.64 -9.97 1.86
N GLY A 180 12.97 -8.71 2.17
CA GLY A 180 12.94 -8.23 3.54
C GLY A 180 11.57 -8.43 4.17
N PHE A 181 10.51 -8.11 3.42
CA PHE A 181 9.14 -8.41 3.81
C PHE A 181 8.90 -9.90 3.99
N GLY A 182 9.21 -10.74 3.00
CA GLY A 182 8.98 -12.19 3.09
C GLY A 182 9.74 -12.86 4.22
N ALA A 183 11.03 -12.56 4.35
CA ALA A 183 11.97 -13.19 5.27
C ALA A 183 11.86 -12.67 6.70
N PHE A 184 11.59 -11.38 6.92
CA PHE A 184 11.61 -10.80 8.26
C PHE A 184 10.22 -10.43 8.79
N HIS A 185 9.37 -9.80 7.97
CA HIS A 185 8.01 -9.42 8.38
C HIS A 185 7.11 -10.67 8.46
N VAL A 186 7.01 -11.45 7.39
CA VAL A 186 6.06 -12.56 7.36
C VAL A 186 6.51 -13.77 8.19
N THR A 187 7.82 -14.03 8.28
CA THR A 187 8.35 -15.14 9.11
C THR A 187 8.62 -14.74 10.56
N ARG A 188 8.98 -15.72 11.39
CA ARG A 188 9.17 -15.60 12.84
C ARG A 188 10.38 -14.75 13.29
N LEU A 189 11.16 -14.18 12.36
CA LEU A 189 12.47 -13.60 12.69
C LEU A 189 12.38 -12.20 13.33
N TYR A 190 11.40 -11.38 12.96
CA TYR A 190 11.09 -10.10 13.60
C TYR A 190 9.56 -9.92 13.64
N ASP A 191 8.96 -9.40 14.72
CA ASP A 191 7.53 -9.04 14.68
C ASP A 191 7.38 -7.84 13.72
N PRO A 192 6.61 -7.93 12.62
CA PRO A 192 5.15 -8.15 12.67
C PRO A 192 4.62 -9.20 11.67
N ARG A 193 3.69 -10.01 12.16
CA ARG A 193 3.11 -11.17 11.47
C ARG A 193 1.96 -10.79 10.53
N ILE A 194 1.49 -11.74 9.72
CA ILE A 194 0.31 -11.55 8.86
C ILE A 194 -0.95 -12.17 9.49
N TRP A 195 -2.11 -11.70 9.06
CA TRP A 195 -3.40 -12.23 9.51
C TRP A 195 -3.63 -13.65 8.98
N VAL A 196 -3.92 -14.58 9.88
CA VAL A 196 -4.23 -15.98 9.54
C VAL A 196 -5.61 -16.30 10.06
N SER A 197 -6.50 -16.75 9.17
CA SER A 197 -7.86 -17.14 9.52
C SER A 197 -8.14 -18.61 9.21
N GLY A 198 -8.99 -19.22 10.06
CA GLY A 198 -9.48 -20.58 9.90
C GLY A 198 -10.45 -20.72 8.71
N PRO A 199 -10.86 -21.95 8.35
CA PRO A 199 -11.72 -22.21 7.19
C PRO A 199 -13.09 -21.52 7.23
N CYS A 200 -13.61 -21.22 8.43
CA CYS A 200 -14.92 -20.60 8.61
C CYS A 200 -14.84 -19.13 9.01
N GLY A 201 -13.65 -18.52 9.08
CA GLY A 201 -13.53 -17.13 9.49
C GLY A 201 -13.92 -16.88 10.95
N LEU A 202 -13.58 -17.78 11.87
CA LEU A 202 -13.95 -17.67 13.30
C LEU A 202 -12.75 -17.54 14.23
N THR A 203 -11.53 -17.65 13.72
CA THR A 203 -10.31 -17.80 14.54
C THR A 203 -9.16 -16.98 13.99
N GLY A 204 -9.45 -15.82 13.40
CA GLY A 204 -8.45 -14.95 12.83
C GLY A 204 -7.58 -14.34 13.89
N ARG A 205 -6.29 -14.42 13.63
CA ARG A 205 -5.26 -13.84 14.49
C ARG A 205 -3.98 -13.66 13.72
N VAL A 206 -3.18 -12.72 14.18
CA VAL A 206 -1.90 -12.37 13.61
C VAL A 206 -0.84 -13.40 14.03
N GLN A 207 -0.27 -14.13 13.06
CA GLN A 207 0.63 -15.27 13.30
C GLN A 207 1.78 -15.33 12.29
N PRO A 208 2.98 -15.78 12.72
CA PRO A 208 4.10 -15.99 11.81
C PRO A 208 3.78 -17.17 10.92
N VAL A 209 4.23 -17.10 9.67
CA VAL A 209 3.96 -18.13 8.67
C VAL A 209 5.27 -18.73 8.20
N ASN A 210 5.35 -20.05 8.22
CA ASN A 210 6.49 -20.77 7.66
C ASN A 210 6.41 -20.79 6.13
N HIS A 211 7.54 -20.93 5.45
CA HIS A 211 7.56 -21.11 3.99
C HIS A 211 7.04 -22.50 3.57
N ALA A 212 6.58 -22.62 2.33
CA ALA A 212 6.26 -23.88 1.65
C ALA A 212 6.94 -23.90 0.27
N TRP A 213 7.87 -24.83 0.06
CA TRP A 213 8.60 -24.96 -1.21
C TRP A 213 8.02 -26.02 -2.14
N GLY A 214 7.08 -26.84 -1.64
CA GLY A 214 6.37 -27.82 -2.46
C GLY A 214 5.24 -27.18 -3.27
N VAL A 215 4.51 -28.01 -4.00
CA VAL A 215 3.39 -27.61 -4.87
C VAL A 215 2.27 -26.91 -4.10
N GLU A 216 2.14 -27.19 -2.79
CA GLU A 216 1.19 -26.52 -1.91
C GLU A 216 1.45 -25.02 -1.77
N GLY A 217 2.65 -24.54 -2.08
CA GLY A 217 2.97 -23.11 -2.12
C GLY A 217 2.25 -22.34 -3.23
N PHE A 218 1.69 -23.02 -4.23
CA PHE A 218 0.90 -22.40 -5.31
C PHE A 218 -0.60 -22.41 -5.05
N ASP A 219 -1.06 -23.07 -3.99
CA ASP A 219 -2.47 -23.04 -3.59
C ASP A 219 -2.79 -21.65 -3.00
N PRO A 220 -3.72 -20.87 -3.60
CA PRO A 220 -4.11 -19.56 -3.10
C PRO A 220 -4.75 -19.61 -1.70
N PHE A 221 -5.13 -20.81 -1.23
CA PHE A 221 -5.65 -21.05 0.10
C PHE A 221 -4.59 -21.52 1.12
N VAL A 222 -3.32 -21.57 0.73
CA VAL A 222 -2.17 -21.87 1.59
C VAL A 222 -1.27 -20.64 1.72
N LEU A 223 -1.35 -20.00 2.90
CA LEU A 223 -0.65 -18.74 3.18
C LEU A 223 0.89 -18.87 3.15
N ARG A 224 1.41 -20.10 3.34
CA ARG A 224 2.85 -20.42 3.31
C ARG A 224 3.50 -20.13 1.95
N GLY A 225 2.70 -20.18 0.87
CA GLY A 225 3.14 -19.83 -0.48
C GLY A 225 3.59 -18.38 -0.62
N ILE A 226 2.98 -17.46 0.13
CA ILE A 226 3.31 -16.03 0.10
C ILE A 226 4.75 -15.79 0.56
N VAL A 227 5.16 -16.48 1.63
CA VAL A 227 6.53 -16.38 2.18
C VAL A 227 7.53 -16.84 1.13
N SER A 228 7.31 -18.03 0.56
CA SER A 228 8.16 -18.59 -0.49
C SER A 228 8.22 -17.70 -1.71
N HIS A 229 7.08 -17.14 -2.14
CA HIS A 229 6.99 -16.21 -3.26
C HIS A 229 7.87 -14.97 -3.03
N HIS A 230 7.76 -14.32 -1.87
CA HIS A 230 8.54 -13.12 -1.54
C HIS A 230 10.05 -13.41 -1.40
N ILE A 231 10.42 -14.59 -0.88
CA ILE A 231 11.81 -15.01 -0.79
C ILE A 231 12.38 -15.34 -2.19
N ALA A 232 11.64 -16.09 -3.01
CA ALA A 232 12.08 -16.52 -4.35
C ALA A 232 12.10 -15.37 -5.37
N ALA A 233 11.16 -14.42 -5.29
CA ALA A 233 11.07 -13.27 -6.18
C ALA A 233 12.37 -12.44 -6.15
N ARG A 234 13.04 -12.32 -4.99
CA ARG A 234 14.34 -11.65 -4.91
C ARG A 234 15.45 -12.35 -5.68
N THR A 235 15.51 -13.68 -5.63
CA THR A 235 16.56 -14.43 -6.34
C THR A 235 16.51 -14.09 -7.83
N LEU A 236 15.30 -13.97 -8.38
CA LEU A 236 15.10 -13.51 -9.76
C LEU A 236 15.51 -12.05 -9.95
N SER A 237 15.09 -11.12 -9.08
CA SER A 237 15.45 -9.70 -9.23
C SER A 237 16.96 -9.41 -9.13
N ILE A 238 17.72 -10.16 -8.31
CA ILE A 238 19.18 -10.00 -8.20
C ILE A 238 19.91 -10.55 -9.44
N LEU A 239 19.44 -11.68 -9.98
CA LEU A 239 20.06 -12.31 -11.16
C LEU A 239 19.73 -11.57 -12.46
N VAL A 240 18.52 -10.99 -12.54
CA VAL A 240 17.98 -10.39 -13.77
C VAL A 240 18.23 -8.87 -13.82
N GLY A 241 18.29 -8.18 -12.68
CA GLY A 241 18.49 -6.73 -12.60
C GLY A 241 19.71 -6.19 -13.35
N PRO A 242 20.89 -6.84 -13.27
CA PRO A 242 22.07 -6.42 -14.02
C PRO A 242 22.08 -6.85 -15.50
N LEU A 243 21.24 -7.82 -15.89
CA LEU A 243 21.35 -8.54 -17.17
C LEU A 243 20.33 -8.11 -18.24
N VAL A 244 19.22 -7.46 -17.86
CA VAL A 244 18.16 -7.10 -18.83
C VAL A 244 18.42 -5.74 -19.46
N VAL A 245 18.99 -5.78 -20.67
CA VAL A 245 19.08 -4.65 -21.64
C VAL A 245 17.88 -4.67 -22.60
N VAL A 246 16.71 -5.12 -22.16
CA VAL A 246 15.48 -5.06 -22.97
C VAL A 246 14.34 -4.54 -22.11
N VAL A 247 14.22 -3.22 -22.03
CA VAL A 247 13.07 -2.58 -21.40
C VAL A 247 12.21 -1.99 -22.52
N PHE A 248 11.20 -2.76 -22.96
CA PHE A 248 10.03 -2.16 -23.61
C PHE A 248 9.07 -1.73 -22.49
N PHE A 249 9.05 -0.43 -22.21
CA PHE A 249 8.37 0.14 -21.04
C PHE A 249 6.85 0.18 -21.24
N ALA A 250 6.18 -0.97 -21.10
CA ALA A 250 4.73 -1.05 -21.01
C ALA A 250 4.29 -1.08 -19.53
N GLY A 251 4.76 -0.13 -18.71
CA GLY A 251 4.46 -0.09 -17.27
C GLY A 251 2.95 -0.16 -16.96
N PHE A 252 2.13 0.42 -17.83
CA PHE A 252 0.67 0.29 -17.79
C PHE A 252 0.19 -1.18 -17.87
N VAL A 253 0.76 -2.01 -18.75
CA VAL A 253 0.36 -3.42 -18.91
C VAL A 253 0.62 -4.21 -17.62
N VAL A 254 1.78 -3.99 -16.98
CA VAL A 254 2.13 -4.65 -15.71
C VAL A 254 1.17 -4.23 -14.59
N VAL A 255 0.84 -2.94 -14.50
CA VAL A 255 -0.11 -2.43 -13.50
C VAL A 255 -1.52 -2.98 -13.73
N PHE A 256 -1.99 -3.02 -14.98
CA PHE A 256 -3.31 -3.58 -15.31
C PHE A 256 -3.39 -5.09 -15.02
N PHE A 257 -2.32 -5.82 -15.31
CA PHE A 257 -2.23 -7.24 -14.96
C PHE A 257 -2.33 -7.44 -13.44
N ALA A 258 -1.56 -6.68 -12.65
CA ALA A 258 -1.62 -6.75 -11.19
C ALA A 258 -3.02 -6.39 -10.65
N ALA A 259 -3.64 -5.33 -11.18
CA ALA A 259 -4.99 -4.94 -10.80
C ALA A 259 -6.02 -6.03 -11.09
N PHE A 260 -5.93 -6.69 -12.25
CA PHE A 260 -6.81 -7.80 -12.61
C PHE A 260 -6.64 -9.01 -11.69
N VAL A 261 -5.39 -9.36 -11.33
CA VAL A 261 -5.10 -10.44 -10.37
C VAL A 261 -5.70 -10.12 -9.00
N ILE A 262 -5.48 -8.90 -8.48
CA ILE A 262 -6.02 -8.47 -7.18
C ILE A 262 -7.55 -8.47 -7.19
N ALA A 263 -8.18 -7.95 -8.25
CA ALA A 263 -9.63 -7.96 -8.39
C ALA A 263 -10.18 -9.39 -8.35
N ARG A 264 -9.51 -10.34 -9.02
CA ARG A 264 -9.90 -11.76 -8.97
C ARG A 264 -9.71 -12.37 -7.59
N THR A 265 -8.57 -12.17 -6.93
CA THR A 265 -8.32 -12.75 -5.60
C THR A 265 -9.20 -12.13 -4.51
N MET A 266 -9.68 -10.91 -4.71
CA MET A 266 -10.72 -10.31 -3.87
C MET A 266 -12.09 -10.93 -4.15
N TRP A 267 -12.46 -11.11 -5.43
CA TRP A 267 -13.77 -11.64 -5.81
C TRP A 267 -13.97 -13.14 -5.49
N TYR A 268 -12.94 -13.95 -5.70
CA TYR A 268 -12.98 -15.40 -5.46
C TYR A 268 -12.42 -15.81 -4.09
N SER A 269 -11.93 -14.85 -3.31
CA SER A 269 -11.16 -15.05 -2.09
C SER A 269 -9.82 -15.80 -2.30
N SER A 270 -8.95 -15.62 -1.34
CA SER A 270 -7.66 -16.28 -1.16
C SER A 270 -7.29 -16.14 0.33
N LYS A 271 -6.18 -16.72 0.78
CA LYS A 271 -5.75 -16.49 2.17
C LYS A 271 -5.34 -15.05 2.46
N THR A 272 -5.07 -14.20 1.45
CA THR A 272 -4.82 -12.77 1.65
C THR A 272 -6.09 -11.92 1.76
N THR A 273 -7.25 -12.51 1.45
CA THR A 273 -8.56 -11.86 1.46
C THR A 273 -9.49 -12.64 2.39
N SER A 274 -9.08 -12.74 3.66
CA SER A 274 -9.79 -13.48 4.70
C SER A 274 -11.17 -12.90 4.98
N ILE A 275 -12.14 -13.77 5.24
CA ILE A 275 -13.57 -13.44 5.44
C ILE A 275 -13.77 -12.48 6.62
N GLU A 276 -12.99 -12.67 7.67
CA GLU A 276 -13.05 -11.85 8.89
C GLU A 276 -12.70 -10.39 8.63
N LEU A 277 -11.82 -10.16 7.66
CA LEU A 277 -11.45 -8.83 7.22
C LEU A 277 -12.36 -8.40 6.07
N PHE A 278 -12.47 -9.14 4.99
CA PHE A 278 -13.03 -8.67 3.72
C PHE A 278 -14.48 -9.12 3.43
N SER A 279 -15.19 -9.68 4.40
CA SER A 279 -16.55 -10.24 4.25
C SER A 279 -16.60 -11.60 3.54
N PRO A 280 -17.67 -12.41 3.75
CA PRO A 280 -17.92 -13.61 2.95
C PRO A 280 -18.08 -13.30 1.46
N ILE A 281 -17.71 -14.27 0.61
CA ILE A 281 -17.91 -14.18 -0.84
C ILE A 281 -19.24 -14.78 -1.26
N ARG A 282 -19.81 -14.30 -2.37
CA ARG A 282 -21.07 -14.82 -2.95
C ARG A 282 -21.06 -16.34 -3.12
N TYR A 283 -19.95 -16.92 -3.56
CA TYR A 283 -19.86 -18.37 -3.80
C TYR A 283 -20.05 -19.21 -2.53
N GLN A 284 -19.75 -18.67 -1.34
CA GLN A 284 -20.04 -19.36 -0.07
C GLN A 284 -21.53 -19.41 0.21
N TRP A 285 -22.27 -18.37 -0.20
CA TRP A 285 -23.72 -18.34 -0.13
C TRP A 285 -24.35 -19.30 -1.12
N ASP A 286 -23.95 -19.22 -2.40
CA ASP A 286 -24.53 -20.03 -3.48
C ASP A 286 -24.36 -21.55 -3.24
N GLN A 287 -23.26 -21.95 -2.60
CA GLN A 287 -22.98 -23.36 -2.25
C GLN A 287 -23.52 -23.76 -0.88
N GLY A 288 -24.13 -22.85 -0.12
CA GLY A 288 -24.58 -23.10 1.25
C GLY A 288 -23.44 -23.51 2.19
N TYR A 289 -22.22 -23.02 1.98
CA TYR A 289 -21.00 -23.47 2.68
C TYR A 289 -21.15 -23.44 4.20
N PHE A 290 -21.59 -22.30 4.75
CA PHE A 290 -21.80 -22.15 6.19
C PHE A 290 -22.98 -22.98 6.68
N GLN A 291 -24.04 -23.11 5.88
CA GLN A 291 -25.20 -23.91 6.22
C GLN A 291 -24.85 -25.40 6.36
N GLN A 292 -24.04 -25.93 5.44
CA GLN A 292 -23.52 -27.30 5.51
C GLN A 292 -22.65 -27.52 6.77
N GLU A 293 -21.75 -26.59 7.08
CA GLU A 293 -20.90 -26.68 8.27
C GLU A 293 -21.72 -26.61 9.57
N ILE A 294 -22.78 -25.78 9.62
CA ILE A 294 -23.71 -25.72 10.74
C ILE A 294 -24.42 -27.06 10.92
N TYR A 295 -25.03 -27.60 9.86
CA TYR A 295 -25.72 -28.89 9.95
C TYR A 295 -24.78 -30.03 10.36
N ARG A 296 -23.54 -30.02 9.86
CA ARG A 296 -22.52 -31.00 10.25
C ARG A 296 -22.22 -30.93 11.75
N ARG A 297 -22.04 -29.72 12.31
CA ARG A 297 -21.76 -29.53 13.74
C ARG A 297 -22.95 -29.90 14.62
N VAL A 298 -24.16 -29.52 14.21
CA VAL A 298 -25.40 -29.87 14.91
C VAL A 298 -25.60 -31.40 14.93
N GLY A 299 -25.42 -32.07 13.79
CA GLY A 299 -25.51 -33.53 13.71
C GLY A 299 -24.52 -34.25 14.62
N VAL A 300 -23.27 -33.77 14.70
CA VAL A 300 -22.27 -34.28 15.66
C VAL A 300 -22.68 -34.02 17.11
N GLY A 301 -23.31 -32.88 17.40
CA GLY A 301 -23.84 -32.55 18.74
C GLY A 301 -24.98 -33.48 19.16
N GLN A 302 -25.92 -33.73 18.25
CA GLN A 302 -27.04 -34.66 18.45
C GLN A 302 -26.58 -36.10 18.64
N ALA A 303 -25.59 -36.55 17.85
CA ALA A 303 -24.97 -37.86 18.04
C ALA A 303 -24.27 -38.01 19.40
N LYS A 304 -23.91 -36.90 20.05
CA LYS A 304 -23.34 -36.85 21.41
C LYS A 304 -24.40 -36.56 22.48
N SER A 305 -25.69 -36.75 22.16
CA SER A 305 -26.84 -36.56 23.05
C SER A 305 -26.85 -35.22 23.80
N LYS A 306 -26.41 -34.14 23.15
CA LYS A 306 -26.62 -32.78 23.65
C LYS A 306 -27.95 -32.30 23.10
N SER A 307 -28.95 -32.11 23.97
CA SER A 307 -30.26 -31.54 23.62
C SER A 307 -30.15 -30.05 23.37
#